data_AF-A0A1Y1X899-F1
#
_entry.id   AF-A0A1Y1X899-F1
#
_cell.length_a   1.000
_cell.length_b   1.000
_cell.length_c   1.000
_cell.angle_alpha   90.00
_cell.angle_beta   90.00
_cell.angle_gamma   90.00
#
_symmetry.space_group_name_H-M   'P 1'
#
loop_
_entity.id
_entity.type
_entity.pdbx_description
1 polymer ?
#
loop_
_entity_poly.entity_id
_entity_poly.type
_entity_poly.pdbx_seq_one_letter_code
_entity_poly.pdbx_strand_id
1 'polypeptide(L)'
;MYGFEFGAHKTRKINLGGITNQQDKKMLLKNTLAERKQRQENKLKNKSATKIQAFWRGRKEFEELKRNLMKEWKKECKEIINNPEDCEIENVISIFRKFLIFYKSRNSRVQDLIFMCKTLLTKKDDSVEIILLPLSDDDYIKDSINQLRMFIPYCIKGIPGLER
;
A
#
# COMPACT_ATOMS: atom_id res chain seq x y z
N MET A 1 -15.54 -96.13 -5.89
CA MET A 1 -15.51 -95.85 -4.44
C MET A 1 -14.10 -95.35 -4.12
N TYR A 2 -13.92 -94.04 -3.97
CA TYR A 2 -12.64 -93.42 -3.58
C TYR A 2 -12.94 -92.47 -2.43
N GLY A 3 -12.42 -92.80 -1.25
CA GLY A 3 -12.56 -91.98 -0.04
C GLY A 3 -11.64 -90.77 -0.13
N PHE A 4 -12.20 -89.58 -0.02
CA PHE A 4 -11.44 -88.35 0.11
C PHE A 4 -11.15 -88.12 1.60
N GLU A 5 -9.91 -88.38 2.00
CA GLU A 5 -9.41 -88.00 3.33
C GLU A 5 -9.40 -86.48 3.45
N PHE A 6 -10.28 -85.93 4.30
CA PHE A 6 -10.14 -84.56 4.76
C PHE A 6 -8.93 -84.48 5.69
N GLY A 7 -7.75 -84.28 5.11
CA GLY A 7 -6.56 -83.88 5.85
C GLY A 7 -6.89 -82.66 6.71
N ALA A 8 -6.71 -82.79 8.02
CA ALA A 8 -6.95 -81.73 8.99
C ALA A 8 -6.13 -80.49 8.62
N HIS A 9 -6.75 -79.53 7.95
CA HIS A 9 -6.12 -78.26 7.62
C HIS A 9 -5.83 -77.52 8.93
N LYS A 10 -4.54 -77.44 9.30
CA LYS A 10 -4.04 -76.54 10.34
C LYS A 10 -4.42 -75.11 9.94
N THR A 11 -5.47 -74.58 10.55
CA THR A 11 -5.79 -73.17 10.48
C THR A 11 -4.64 -72.40 11.10
N ARG A 12 -3.92 -71.58 10.31
CA ARG A 12 -2.96 -70.65 10.89
C ARG A 12 -3.73 -69.73 11.82
N LYS A 13 -3.30 -69.61 13.09
CA LYS A 13 -3.71 -68.50 13.94
C LYS A 13 -3.17 -67.22 13.30
N ILE A 14 -3.99 -66.60 12.45
CA ILE A 14 -3.77 -65.25 12.00
C ILE A 14 -4.04 -64.38 13.23
N ASN A 15 -2.97 -63.96 13.90
CA ASN A 15 -3.10 -62.86 14.84
C ASN A 15 -3.49 -61.64 13.99
N LEU A 16 -4.79 -61.30 14.02
CA LEU A 16 -5.30 -60.01 13.53
C LEU A 16 -4.72 -58.83 14.30
N GLY A 17 -3.87 -59.11 15.31
CA GLY A 17 -2.63 -58.37 15.52
C GLY A 17 -2.82 -56.87 15.67
N GLY A 18 -4.00 -56.46 16.14
CA GLY A 18 -4.23 -55.16 16.72
C GLY A 18 -3.43 -55.13 18.02
N ILE A 19 -2.11 -54.98 17.88
CA ILE A 19 -1.26 -54.42 18.91
C ILE A 19 -1.74 -52.99 19.04
N THR A 20 -2.89 -52.84 19.71
CA THR A 20 -3.29 -51.58 20.27
C THR A 20 -2.26 -51.34 21.35
N ASN A 21 -1.18 -50.65 20.99
CA ASN A 21 -0.54 -49.76 21.93
C ASN A 21 -1.69 -48.87 22.38
N GLN A 22 -2.36 -49.23 23.47
CA GLN A 22 -3.29 -48.39 24.19
C GLN A 22 -2.45 -47.25 24.76
N GLN A 23 -1.95 -46.37 23.88
CA GLN A 23 -1.62 -45.03 24.29
C GLN A 23 -2.87 -44.52 24.96
N ASP A 24 -2.75 -44.14 26.23
CA ASP A 24 -3.83 -43.59 27.01
C ASP A 24 -4.62 -42.62 26.12
N LYS A 25 -5.92 -42.87 25.93
CA LYS A 25 -6.79 -42.01 25.12
C LYS A 25 -6.62 -40.53 25.48
N LYS A 26 -6.33 -40.26 26.76
CA LYS A 26 -5.96 -38.94 27.30
C LYS A 26 -4.65 -38.38 26.70
N MET A 27 -3.59 -39.18 26.59
CA MET A 27 -2.34 -38.79 25.94
C MET A 27 -2.54 -38.51 24.44
N LEU A 28 -3.29 -39.37 23.72
CA LEU A 28 -3.59 -39.15 22.30
C LEU A 28 -4.34 -37.82 22.07
N LEU A 29 -5.33 -37.52 22.91
CA LEU A 29 -6.07 -36.26 22.86
C LEU A 29 -5.19 -35.05 23.17
N LYS A 30 -4.32 -35.14 24.18
CA LYS A 30 -3.35 -34.08 24.51
C LYS A 30 -2.39 -33.81 23.34
N ASN A 31 -1.84 -34.85 22.73
CA ASN A 31 -0.95 -34.73 21.57
C ASN A 31 -1.68 -34.10 20.38
N THR A 32 -2.91 -34.54 20.09
CA THR A 32 -3.75 -33.96 19.03
C THR A 32 -4.05 -32.48 19.27
N LEU A 33 -4.35 -32.08 20.52
CA LEU A 33 -4.59 -30.69 20.88
C LEU A 33 -3.33 -29.84 20.75
N ALA A 34 -2.18 -30.35 21.19
CA ALA A 34 -0.89 -29.69 21.05
C ALA A 34 -0.53 -29.46 19.57
N GLU A 35 -0.70 -30.48 18.72
CA GLU A 35 -0.49 -30.34 17.28
C GLU A 35 -1.45 -29.31 16.66
N ARG A 36 -2.72 -29.32 17.04
CA ARG A 36 -3.70 -28.33 16.55
C ARG A 36 -3.30 -26.92 16.95
N LYS A 37 -2.87 -26.71 18.20
CA LYS A 37 -2.38 -25.41 18.69
C LYS A 37 -1.15 -24.96 17.89
N GLN A 38 -0.17 -25.85 17.69
CA GLN A 38 1.02 -25.56 16.90
C GLN A 38 0.67 -25.20 15.45
N ARG A 39 -0.27 -25.92 14.81
CA ARG A 39 -0.75 -25.60 13.46
C ARG A 39 -1.42 -24.22 13.41
N GLN A 40 -2.22 -23.86 14.41
CA GLN A 40 -2.87 -22.55 14.49
C GLN A 40 -1.87 -21.41 14.70
N GLU A 41 -0.89 -21.59 15.58
CA GLU A 41 0.19 -20.63 15.79
C GLU A 41 1.01 -20.42 14.52
N ASN A 42 1.38 -21.49 13.82
CA ASN A 42 2.10 -21.41 12.55
C ASN A 42 1.26 -20.70 11.48
N LYS A 43 -0.05 -20.98 11.40
CA LYS A 43 -0.97 -20.28 10.50
C LYS A 43 -1.04 -18.79 10.80
N LEU A 44 -1.10 -18.41 12.09
CA LEU A 44 -1.12 -17.01 12.50
C LEU A 44 0.21 -16.30 12.18
N LYS A 45 1.34 -16.95 12.45
CA LYS A 45 2.68 -16.45 12.08
C LYS A 45 2.77 -16.19 10.58
N ASN A 46 2.38 -17.17 9.76
CA ASN A 46 2.41 -17.03 8.30
C ASN A 46 1.48 -15.91 7.82
N LYS A 47 0.24 -15.84 8.32
CA LYS A 47 -0.71 -14.76 7.97
C LYS A 47 -0.15 -13.38 8.32
N SER A 48 0.49 -13.26 9.49
CA SER A 48 1.10 -12.01 9.95
C SER A 48 2.31 -11.64 9.11
N ALA A 49 3.17 -12.61 8.79
CA ALA A 49 4.31 -12.42 7.91
C ALA A 49 3.88 -11.95 6.51
N THR A 50 2.85 -12.57 5.92
CA THR A 50 2.30 -12.15 4.63
C THR A 50 1.78 -10.71 4.67
N LYS A 51 1.08 -10.30 5.74
CA LYS A 51 0.62 -8.91 5.90
C LYS A 51 1.79 -7.93 5.94
N ILE A 52 2.81 -8.22 6.74
CA ILE A 52 4.01 -7.37 6.87
C ILE A 52 4.73 -7.26 5.52
N GLN A 53 4.92 -8.40 4.83
CA GLN A 53 5.57 -8.44 3.53
C GLN A 53 4.78 -7.67 2.47
N ALA A 54 3.46 -7.84 2.41
CA ALA A 54 2.60 -7.12 1.48
C ALA A 54 2.66 -5.61 1.73
N PHE A 55 2.56 -5.19 2.99
CA PHE A 55 2.71 -3.79 3.36
C PHE A 55 4.08 -3.22 2.96
N TRP A 56 5.18 -3.94 3.25
CA TRP A 56 6.52 -3.48 2.92
C TRP A 56 6.73 -3.37 1.40
N ARG A 57 6.27 -4.37 0.63
CA ARG A 57 6.33 -4.34 -0.85
C ARG A 57 5.51 -3.17 -1.40
N GLY A 58 4.27 -3.01 -0.97
CA GLY A 58 3.43 -1.89 -1.39
C GLY A 58 4.02 -0.53 -1.00
N ARG A 59 4.65 -0.41 0.17
CA ARG A 59 5.33 0.82 0.58
C ARG A 59 6.54 1.13 -0.32
N LYS A 60 7.30 0.11 -0.72
CA LYS A 60 8.43 0.26 -1.63
C LYS A 60 7.97 0.73 -3.02
N GLU A 61 6.93 0.10 -3.57
CA GLU A 61 6.33 0.47 -4.86
C GLU A 61 5.76 1.90 -4.80
N PHE A 62 5.04 2.25 -3.74
CA PHE A 62 4.53 3.60 -3.54
C PHE A 62 5.65 4.65 -3.52
N GLU A 63 6.76 4.39 -2.82
CA GLU A 63 7.89 5.33 -2.79
C GLU A 63 8.56 5.46 -4.15
N GLU A 64 8.57 4.41 -4.98
CA GLU A 64 9.05 4.48 -6.35
C GLU A 64 8.13 5.31 -7.25
N LEU A 65 6.82 5.04 -7.22
CA LEU A 65 5.82 5.84 -7.93
C LEU A 65 5.90 7.31 -7.53
N LYS A 66 6.04 7.59 -6.23
CA LYS A 66 6.21 8.95 -5.72
C LYS A 66 7.45 9.64 -6.31
N ARG A 67 8.59 8.94 -6.39
CA ARG A 67 9.82 9.49 -6.98
C ARG A 67 9.64 9.77 -8.47
N ASN A 68 8.97 8.89 -9.20
CA ASN A 68 8.72 9.06 -10.63
C ASN A 68 7.77 10.23 -10.88
N LEU A 69 6.67 10.31 -10.12
CA LEU A 69 5.73 11.43 -10.16
C LEU A 69 6.42 12.77 -9.90
N MET A 70 7.33 12.83 -8.92
CA MET A 70 8.11 14.05 -8.65
C MET A 70 9.03 14.43 -9.81
N LYS A 71 9.64 13.46 -10.50
CA LYS A 71 10.50 13.73 -11.67
C LYS A 71 9.68 14.24 -12.85
N GLU A 72 8.56 13.61 -13.14
CA GLU A 72 7.62 14.01 -14.19
C GLU A 72 7.09 15.42 -13.93
N TRP A 73 6.58 15.66 -12.72
CA TRP A 73 6.13 16.98 -12.28
C TRP A 73 7.19 18.06 -12.49
N LYS A 74 8.46 17.79 -12.13
CA LYS A 74 9.55 18.75 -12.37
C LYS A 74 9.79 19.04 -13.84
N LYS A 75 9.63 18.05 -14.71
CA LYS A 75 9.80 18.20 -16.15
C LYS A 75 8.67 19.07 -16.71
N GLU A 76 7.43 18.73 -16.39
CA GLU A 76 6.23 19.47 -16.82
C GLU A 76 6.25 20.92 -16.34
N CYS A 77 6.61 21.18 -15.08
CA CYS A 77 6.77 22.53 -14.57
C CYS A 77 7.83 23.34 -15.34
N LYS A 78 8.94 22.72 -15.76
CA LYS A 78 9.97 23.40 -16.56
C LYS A 78 9.46 23.73 -17.96
N GLU A 79 8.71 22.83 -18.57
CA GLU A 79 8.11 23.04 -19.89
C GLU A 79 7.15 24.24 -19.86
N ILE A 80 6.31 24.35 -18.84
CA ILE A 80 5.40 25.51 -18.65
C ILE A 80 6.16 26.81 -18.41
N ILE A 81 7.20 26.79 -17.55
CA ILE A 81 7.97 28.00 -17.25
C ILE A 81 8.69 28.51 -18.50
N ASN A 82 9.16 27.62 -19.36
CA ASN A 82 9.84 27.99 -20.59
C ASN A 82 8.86 28.46 -21.69
N ASN A 83 7.66 27.88 -21.76
CA ASN A 83 6.65 28.20 -22.77
C ASN A 83 5.30 28.55 -22.11
N PRO A 84 5.17 29.73 -21.48
CA PRO A 84 3.98 30.09 -20.71
C PRO A 84 2.75 30.41 -21.58
N GLU A 85 2.95 30.79 -22.84
CA GLU A 85 1.85 31.17 -23.75
C GLU A 85 1.01 29.96 -24.18
N ASP A 86 1.66 28.81 -24.44
CA ASP A 86 1.02 27.57 -24.91
C ASP A 86 0.37 26.72 -23.79
N CYS A 87 0.45 27.17 -22.53
CA CYS A 87 -0.05 26.37 -21.41
C CYS A 87 -1.57 26.54 -21.22
N GLU A 88 -2.33 25.46 -21.29
CA GLU A 88 -3.74 25.41 -20.88
C GLU A 88 -3.89 25.36 -19.34
N ILE A 89 -5.02 25.86 -18.81
CA ILE A 89 -5.30 25.88 -17.37
C ILE A 89 -5.42 24.45 -16.82
N GLU A 90 -5.98 23.53 -17.59
CA GLU A 90 -6.11 22.11 -17.27
C GLU A 90 -4.76 21.46 -16.96
N ASN A 91 -3.70 21.84 -17.69
CA ASN A 91 -2.35 21.35 -17.47
C ASN A 91 -1.80 21.84 -16.12
N VAL A 92 -2.06 23.11 -15.77
CA VAL A 92 -1.67 23.69 -14.48
C VAL A 92 -2.39 22.98 -13.33
N ILE A 93 -3.68 22.72 -13.47
CA ILE A 93 -4.49 21.99 -12.48
C ILE A 93 -3.96 20.57 -12.31
N SER A 94 -3.66 19.87 -13.41
CA SER A 94 -3.09 18.52 -13.40
C SER A 94 -1.77 18.47 -12.63
N ILE A 95 -0.87 19.42 -12.91
CA ILE A 95 0.44 19.55 -12.25
C ILE A 95 0.28 19.85 -10.77
N PHE A 96 -0.65 20.73 -10.40
CA PHE A 96 -0.92 21.04 -9.00
C PHE A 96 -1.48 19.82 -8.24
N ARG A 97 -2.37 19.03 -8.87
CA ARG A 97 -2.85 17.77 -8.30
C ARG A 97 -1.70 16.78 -8.08
N LYS A 98 -0.80 16.63 -9.06
CA LYS A 98 0.42 15.80 -8.91
C LYS A 98 1.28 16.29 -7.75
N PHE A 99 1.45 17.61 -7.60
CA PHE A 99 2.18 18.21 -6.48
C PHE A 99 1.60 17.81 -5.12
N LEU A 100 0.29 17.93 -4.93
CA LEU A 100 -0.38 17.58 -3.66
C LEU A 100 -0.26 16.09 -3.29
N ILE A 101 -0.21 15.19 -4.29
CA ILE A 101 -0.06 13.74 -4.05
C ILE A 101 1.29 13.44 -3.36
N PHE A 102 2.39 14.07 -3.79
CA PHE A 102 3.70 13.76 -3.24
C PHE A 102 4.16 14.73 -2.14
N TYR A 103 3.66 15.95 -2.11
CA TYR A 103 4.12 16.99 -1.21
C TYR A 103 3.59 16.78 0.22
N LYS A 104 4.45 16.33 1.14
CA LYS A 104 4.11 16.23 2.57
C LYS A 104 4.78 17.34 3.35
N SER A 105 3.98 18.23 3.94
CA SER A 105 4.41 19.40 4.74
C SER A 105 5.62 19.15 5.65
N ARG A 106 5.70 17.99 6.32
CA ARG A 106 6.74 17.71 7.33
C ARG A 106 8.12 17.34 6.76
N ASN A 107 8.18 16.82 5.53
CA ASN A 107 9.40 16.26 4.94
C ASN A 107 9.72 16.80 3.53
N SER A 108 8.85 17.63 2.95
CA SER A 108 9.06 18.18 1.62
C SER A 108 10.04 19.36 1.62
N ARG A 109 10.78 19.50 0.52
CA ARG A 109 11.69 20.63 0.33
C ARG A 109 10.91 21.90 0.01
N VAL A 110 11.24 22.98 0.71
CA VAL A 110 10.70 24.33 0.42
C VAL A 110 10.97 24.75 -1.03
N GLN A 111 12.05 24.27 -1.64
CA GLN A 111 12.35 24.51 -3.06
C GLN A 111 11.27 23.99 -4.01
N ASP A 112 10.68 22.82 -3.71
CA ASP A 112 9.64 22.23 -4.56
C ASP A 112 8.34 23.09 -4.44
N LEU A 113 8.08 23.66 -3.26
CA LEU A 113 7.00 24.61 -3.04
C LEU A 113 7.21 25.92 -3.83
N ILE A 114 8.38 26.53 -3.73
CA ILE A 114 8.74 27.74 -4.48
C ILE A 114 8.60 27.49 -5.98
N PHE A 115 9.03 26.33 -6.45
CA PHE A 115 8.94 25.96 -7.86
C PHE A 115 7.48 25.87 -8.32
N MET A 116 6.60 25.25 -7.52
CA MET A 116 5.17 25.23 -7.80
C MET A 116 4.56 26.64 -7.83
N CYS A 117 4.89 27.50 -6.85
CA CYS A 117 4.40 28.88 -6.84
C CYS A 117 4.83 29.65 -8.10
N LYS A 118 6.09 29.47 -8.55
CA LYS A 118 6.57 30.06 -9.80
C LYS A 118 5.78 29.57 -11.02
N THR A 119 5.51 28.26 -11.11
CA THR A 119 4.70 27.69 -12.19
C THR A 119 3.28 28.25 -12.21
N LEU A 120 2.64 28.44 -11.04
CA LEU A 120 1.31 29.05 -10.97
C LEU A 120 1.30 30.52 -11.39
N LEU A 121 2.32 31.28 -10.99
CA LEU A 121 2.43 32.70 -11.30
C LEU A 121 2.78 32.99 -12.78
N THR A 122 3.16 31.97 -13.55
CA THR A 122 3.46 32.12 -14.99
C THR A 122 2.23 32.45 -15.83
N LYS A 123 1.03 32.05 -15.39
CA LYS A 123 -0.24 32.50 -15.99
C LYS A 123 -0.80 33.64 -15.17
N LYS A 124 -0.67 34.86 -15.70
CA LYS A 124 -1.36 36.06 -15.21
C LYS A 124 -2.71 36.19 -15.91
N ASP A 125 -3.59 35.23 -15.68
CA ASP A 125 -5.01 35.44 -16.02
C ASP A 125 -5.74 35.87 -14.74
N ASP A 126 -6.48 36.97 -14.82
CA ASP A 126 -7.27 37.54 -13.71
C ASP A 126 -8.45 36.64 -13.31
N SER A 127 -8.71 35.55 -14.06
CA SER A 127 -9.69 34.53 -13.71
C SER A 127 -9.10 33.56 -12.69
N VAL A 128 -9.35 33.85 -11.41
CA VAL A 128 -9.18 32.90 -10.32
C VAL A 128 -10.24 31.80 -10.48
N GLU A 129 -9.99 30.84 -11.35
CA GLU A 129 -10.78 29.61 -11.35
C GLU A 129 -10.49 28.87 -10.05
N ILE A 130 -11.57 28.73 -9.26
CA ILE A 130 -11.57 27.98 -8.01
C ILE A 130 -11.04 26.59 -8.33
N ILE A 131 -9.85 26.26 -7.82
CA ILE A 131 -9.27 24.92 -7.92
C ILE A 131 -10.17 23.97 -7.13
N LEU A 132 -11.19 23.42 -7.79
CA LEU A 132 -11.99 22.32 -7.27
C LEU A 132 -11.08 21.10 -7.22
N LEU A 133 -10.56 20.87 -6.01
CA LEU A 133 -9.87 19.65 -5.67
C LEU A 133 -10.93 18.55 -5.54
N PRO A 134 -10.91 17.51 -6.39
CA PRO A 134 -11.66 16.30 -6.11
C PRO A 134 -10.91 15.62 -4.97
N LEU A 135 -11.21 16.05 -3.75
CA LEU A 135 -10.82 15.37 -2.53
C LEU A 135 -11.70 14.13 -2.43
N SER A 136 -11.45 13.17 -3.32
CA SER A 136 -12.27 11.96 -3.52
C SER A 136 -12.20 10.98 -2.35
N ASP A 137 -11.24 11.15 -1.45
CA ASP A 137 -11.07 10.30 -0.27
C ASP A 137 -11.15 11.16 1.00
N ASP A 138 -12.23 10.98 1.76
CA ASP A 138 -12.51 11.64 3.04
C ASP A 138 -11.32 11.57 4.03
N ASP A 139 -10.54 10.50 3.95
CA ASP A 139 -9.37 10.25 4.81
C ASP A 139 -8.20 11.22 4.56
N TYR A 140 -8.08 11.81 3.36
CA TYR A 140 -6.95 12.67 2.98
C TYR A 140 -7.32 14.14 2.80
N ILE A 141 -8.60 14.48 2.95
CA ILE A 141 -9.12 15.87 2.87
C ILE A 141 -8.38 16.79 3.84
N LYS A 142 -8.21 16.33 5.09
CA LYS A 142 -7.57 17.13 6.14
C LYS A 142 -6.10 17.40 5.83
N ASP A 143 -5.39 16.42 5.29
CA ASP A 143 -3.99 16.57 4.89
C ASP A 143 -3.86 17.53 3.71
N SER A 144 -4.73 17.43 2.71
CA SER A 144 -4.78 18.36 1.58
C SER A 144 -5.11 19.79 2.02
N ILE A 145 -6.10 19.99 2.91
CA ILE A 145 -6.42 21.31 3.48
C ILE A 145 -5.22 21.88 4.22
N ASN A 146 -4.51 21.08 5.00
CA ASN A 146 -3.31 21.54 5.71
C ASN A 146 -2.19 21.91 4.74
N GLN A 147 -2.01 21.16 3.65
CA GLN A 147 -1.05 21.52 2.60
C GLN A 147 -1.42 22.84 1.93
N LEU A 148 -2.71 23.06 1.61
CA LEU A 148 -3.20 24.32 1.04
C LEU A 148 -3.02 25.50 1.99
N ARG A 149 -3.34 25.32 3.28
CA ARG A 149 -3.11 26.35 4.31
C ARG A 149 -1.65 26.76 4.41
N MET A 150 -0.73 25.83 4.18
CA MET A 150 0.69 26.15 4.08
C MET A 150 1.07 26.76 2.74
N PHE A 151 0.44 26.35 1.64
CA PHE A 151 0.73 26.81 0.29
C PHE A 151 0.32 28.27 0.07
N ILE A 152 -0.89 28.64 0.50
CA ILE A 152 -1.51 29.95 0.25
C ILE A 152 -0.63 31.13 0.74
N PRO A 153 -0.08 31.14 1.97
CA PRO A 153 0.79 32.23 2.41
C PRO A 153 2.06 32.42 1.56
N TYR A 154 2.62 31.34 1.00
CA TYR A 154 3.80 31.44 0.13
C TYR A 154 3.44 31.98 -1.25
N CYS A 155 2.28 31.62 -1.79
CA CYS A 155 1.75 32.25 -3.00
C CYS A 155 1.54 33.75 -2.79
N ILE A 156 0.93 34.15 -1.67
CA ILE A 156 0.68 35.57 -1.34
C ILE A 156 1.99 36.36 -1.25
N LYS A 157 3.02 35.81 -0.59
CA LYS A 157 4.36 36.44 -0.52
C LYS A 157 5.08 36.49 -1.87
N GLY A 158 4.76 35.59 -2.79
CA GLY A 158 5.35 35.54 -4.13
C GLY A 158 4.76 36.56 -5.11
N ILE A 159 3.67 37.25 -4.76
CA ILE A 159 3.04 38.28 -5.60
C ILE A 159 3.85 39.58 -5.45
N PRO A 160 4.51 40.07 -6.52
CA PRO A 160 5.25 41.33 -6.45
C PRO A 160 4.26 42.48 -6.17
N GLY A 161 4.40 43.15 -5.01
CA GLY A 161 3.60 44.31 -4.62
C GLY A 161 2.81 44.18 -3.30
N LEU A 162 2.84 43.02 -2.63
CA LEU A 162 2.13 42.78 -1.36
C LEU A 162 2.98 43.05 -0.09
N GLU A 163 4.24 43.47 -0.25
CA GLU A 163 5.07 44.01 0.84
C GLU A 163 4.82 45.52 0.97
N ARG A 164 3.80 45.91 1.74
CA ARG A 164 3.71 47.20 2.40
C ARG A 164 3.28 47.01 3.85
#